data_AF-A0A7S1XA87-F1
#
_entry.id   AF-A0A7S1XA87-F1
#
_cell.length_a   1.000
_cell.length_b   1.000
_cell.length_c   1.000
_cell.angle_alpha   90.00
_cell.angle_beta   90.00
_cell.angle_gamma   90.00
#
_symmetry.space_group_name_H-M   'P 1'
#
loop_
_entity.id
_entity.type
_entity.pdbx_description
1 polymer ?
#
loop_
_entity_poly.entity_id
_entity_poly.type
_entity_poly.pdbx_seq_one_letter_code
_entity_poly.pdbx_strand_id
1 'polypeptide(L)'
;ERMSSIPEWMERFESASLDVCVGSTRELGEARLLELRGEADALWRLVEVLGRSNVGPARFQAAVALRDMVLERWETLALSSRVMLRNVLMECALARRRKQYRHRRHRQRRREGDG
;
A
#
# COMPACT_ATOMS: atom_id res chain seq x y z
N GLU A 1 -0.85 9.19 -26.76
CA GLU A 1 -0.30 8.35 -25.67
C GLU A 1 0.16 9.27 -24.54
N ARG A 2 -0.35 9.12 -23.32
CA ARG A 2 0.22 9.81 -22.14
C ARG A 2 1.00 8.77 -21.36
N MET A 3 2.33 8.79 -21.49
CA MET A 3 3.22 8.14 -20.53
C MET A 3 3.01 8.82 -19.18
N SER A 4 2.18 8.24 -18.30
CA SER A 4 2.16 8.64 -16.90
C SER A 4 3.48 8.17 -16.30
N SER A 5 4.49 9.03 -16.25
CA SER A 5 5.70 8.75 -15.49
C SER A 5 5.33 8.55 -14.01
N ILE A 6 5.93 7.55 -13.39
CA ILE A 6 5.85 7.37 -11.95
C ILE A 6 6.56 8.58 -11.31
N PRO A 7 5.99 9.23 -10.29
CA PRO A 7 6.68 10.33 -9.61
C PRO A 7 8.00 9.84 -8.99
N GLU A 8 9.07 10.65 -9.07
CA GLU A 8 10.40 10.28 -8.56
C GLU A 8 10.38 9.85 -7.08
N TRP A 9 9.58 10.51 -6.24
CA TRP A 9 9.45 10.13 -4.84
C TRP A 9 8.84 8.73 -4.67
N MET A 10 7.96 8.30 -5.58
CA MET A 10 7.36 6.96 -5.55
C MET A 10 8.39 5.92 -5.94
N GLU A 11 9.22 6.20 -6.95
CA GLU A 11 10.35 5.33 -7.31
C GLU A 11 11.34 5.18 -6.15
N ARG A 12 11.66 6.28 -5.46
CA ARG A 12 12.50 6.25 -4.25
C ARG A 12 11.88 5.41 -3.14
N PHE A 13 10.58 5.54 -2.90
CA PHE A 13 9.86 4.75 -1.90
C PHE A 13 9.84 3.25 -2.26
N GLU A 14 9.58 2.93 -3.53
CA GLU A 14 9.58 1.55 -4.03
C GLU A 14 10.96 0.90 -3.90
N SER A 15 12.02 1.63 -4.27
CA SER A 15 13.40 1.20 -4.14
C SER A 15 13.78 0.94 -2.67
N ALA A 16 13.49 1.88 -1.77
CA ALA A 16 13.74 1.71 -0.34
C ALA A 16 12.95 0.51 0.25
N SER A 17 11.74 0.27 -0.22
CA SER A 17 10.94 -0.88 0.20
C SER A 17 11.50 -2.22 -0.27
N LEU A 18 12.14 -2.24 -1.44
CA LEU A 18 12.88 -3.42 -1.94
C LEU A 18 14.15 -3.65 -1.13
N ASP A 19 14.90 -2.60 -0.79
CA ASP A 19 16.10 -2.68 0.06
C ASP A 19 15.81 -3.39 1.40
N VAL A 20 14.67 -3.07 2.03
CA VAL A 20 14.23 -3.73 3.27
C VAL A 20 14.00 -5.24 3.09
N CYS A 21 13.56 -5.68 1.90
CA CYS A 21 13.27 -7.08 1.63
C CYS A 21 14.51 -7.93 1.28
N VAL A 22 15.55 -7.34 0.70
CA VAL A 22 16.74 -8.06 0.21
C VAL A 22 17.74 -8.37 1.35
N GLY A 23 17.60 -7.72 2.52
CA GLY A 23 18.33 -8.04 3.75
C GLY A 23 19.72 -7.40 3.83
N SER A 24 20.51 -7.40 2.76
CA SER A 24 21.85 -6.80 2.74
C SER A 24 21.85 -5.27 2.82
N THR A 25 20.77 -4.62 2.39
CA THR A 25 20.57 -3.15 2.44
C THR A 25 19.44 -2.76 3.38
N ARG A 26 19.04 -3.65 4.30
CA ARG A 26 17.85 -3.47 5.12
C ARG A 26 17.85 -2.18 5.94
N GLU A 27 18.91 -1.94 6.71
CA GLU A 27 19.01 -0.78 7.59
C GLU A 27 18.97 0.54 6.80
N LEU A 28 19.64 0.57 5.63
CA LEU A 28 19.60 1.71 4.71
C LEU A 28 18.18 1.93 4.16
N GLY A 29 17.48 0.86 3.79
CA GLY A 29 16.09 0.92 3.35
C GLY A 29 15.16 1.43 4.46
N GLU A 30 15.31 0.95 5.69
CA GLU A 30 14.53 1.39 6.85
C GLU A 30 14.76 2.87 7.16
N ALA A 31 16.02 3.34 7.14
CA ALA A 31 16.36 4.74 7.33
C ALA A 31 15.72 5.65 6.27
N ARG A 32 15.81 5.27 4.98
CA ARG A 32 15.17 6.00 3.87
C ARG A 32 13.65 6.06 4.01
N LEU A 33 13.01 4.95 4.39
CA LEU A 33 11.57 4.92 4.61
C LEU A 33 11.17 5.80 5.80
N LEU A 34 11.98 5.86 6.86
CA LEU A 34 11.73 6.73 8.00
C LEU A 34 11.80 8.21 7.62
N GLU A 35 12.79 8.61 6.81
CA GLU A 35 12.89 9.97 6.28
C GLU A 35 11.65 10.36 5.48
N LEU A 36 11.21 9.50 4.55
CA LEU A 36 10.02 9.72 3.72
C LEU A 36 8.72 9.81 4.54
N ARG A 37 8.66 9.12 5.70
CA ARG A 37 7.53 9.22 6.64
C ARG A 37 7.48 10.54 7.40
N GLY A 38 8.61 11.23 7.55
CA GLY A 38 8.70 12.52 8.23
C GLY A 38 8.19 13.70 7.40
N GLU A 39 7.94 13.51 6.11
CA GLU A 39 7.49 14.57 5.21
C GLU A 39 6.06 15.04 5.51
N ALA A 40 5.78 16.34 5.29
CA ALA A 40 4.49 16.96 5.63
C ALA A 40 3.29 16.32 4.91
N ASP A 41 3.51 15.77 3.71
CA ASP A 41 2.54 15.10 2.86
C ASP A 41 2.64 13.57 2.89
N ALA A 42 3.41 13.01 3.82
CA ALA A 42 3.66 11.56 3.92
C ALA A 42 2.35 10.74 3.91
N LEU A 43 1.30 11.21 4.60
CA LEU A 43 0.01 10.53 4.60
C LEU A 43 -0.55 10.31 3.19
N TRP A 44 -0.56 11.36 2.37
CA TRP A 44 -1.09 11.32 1.00
C TRP A 44 -0.22 10.43 0.10
N ARG A 45 1.10 10.57 0.22
CA ARG A 45 2.06 9.74 -0.54
C ARG A 45 1.90 8.26 -0.22
N LEU A 46 1.75 7.89 1.04
CA LEU A 46 1.56 6.49 1.45
C LEU A 46 0.23 5.92 0.93
N VAL A 47 -0.84 6.72 0.96
CA VAL A 47 -2.13 6.35 0.36
C VAL A 47 -1.98 6.14 -1.15
N GLU A 48 -1.23 7.01 -1.82
CA GLU A 48 -0.99 6.91 -3.24
C GLU A 48 -0.15 5.67 -3.59
N VAL A 49 0.87 5.33 -2.80
CA VAL A 49 1.63 4.06 -2.93
C VAL A 49 0.69 2.87 -2.82
N LEU A 50 -0.21 2.83 -1.83
CA LEU A 50 -1.17 1.73 -1.69
C LEU A 50 -2.07 1.54 -2.91
N GLY A 51 -2.48 2.64 -3.54
CA GLY A 51 -3.39 2.66 -4.67
C GLY A 51 -2.72 2.40 -6.02
N ARG A 52 -1.50 2.92 -6.23
CA ARG A 52 -0.86 2.99 -7.55
C ARG A 52 0.38 2.11 -7.71
N SER A 53 1.09 1.80 -6.63
CA SER A 53 2.32 1.01 -6.72
C SER A 53 2.02 -0.43 -7.17
N ASN A 54 2.88 -0.95 -8.04
CA ASN A 54 2.88 -2.37 -8.42
C ASN A 54 3.91 -3.19 -7.63
N VAL A 55 4.72 -2.53 -6.80
CA VAL A 55 5.76 -3.16 -5.98
C VAL A 55 5.15 -3.67 -4.69
N GLY A 56 5.04 -5.00 -4.55
CA GLY A 56 4.44 -5.67 -3.39
C GLY A 56 5.02 -5.20 -2.04
N PRO A 57 6.35 -5.19 -1.87
CA PRO A 57 7.00 -4.63 -0.69
C PRO A 57 6.62 -3.19 -0.38
N ALA A 58 6.54 -2.32 -1.40
CA ALA A 58 6.18 -0.92 -1.22
C ALA A 58 4.76 -0.76 -0.69
N ARG A 59 3.80 -1.49 -1.27
CA ARG A 59 2.42 -1.51 -0.76
C ARG A 59 2.35 -2.01 0.68
N PHE A 60 3.16 -3.01 1.03
CA PHE A 60 3.20 -3.53 2.39
C PHE A 60 3.77 -2.50 3.37
N GLN A 61 4.92 -1.90 3.06
CA GLN A 61 5.52 -0.86 3.91
C GLN A 61 4.62 0.36 4.04
N ALA A 62 3.93 0.77 2.96
CA ALA A 62 2.95 1.84 3.01
C ALA A 62 1.76 1.51 3.93
N ALA A 63 1.25 0.27 3.89
CA ALA A 63 0.21 -0.17 4.80
C ALA A 63 0.64 -0.13 6.27
N VAL A 64 1.87 -0.58 6.57
CA VAL A 64 2.44 -0.56 7.93
C VAL A 64 2.60 0.87 8.41
N ALA A 65 3.21 1.74 7.61
CA ALA A 65 3.40 3.15 7.97
C ALA A 65 2.07 3.87 8.20
N LEU A 66 1.06 3.62 7.37
CA LEU A 66 -0.28 4.19 7.55
C LEU A 66 -0.97 3.68 8.81
N ARG A 67 -0.82 2.40 9.14
CA ARG A 67 -1.33 1.84 10.40
C ARG A 67 -0.70 2.58 11.59
N ASP A 68 0.61 2.73 11.60
CA ASP A 68 1.33 3.38 12.71
C ASP A 68 0.93 4.86 12.83
N MET A 69 0.89 5.60 11.71
CA MET A 69 0.41 6.99 11.70
C MET A 69 -1.03 7.14 12.22
N VAL A 70 -1.92 6.20 11.87
CA VAL A 70 -3.29 6.19 12.39
C VAL A 70 -3.28 5.95 13.89
N LEU A 71 -2.55 4.94 14.38
CA LEU A 71 -2.50 4.63 15.81
C LEU A 71 -1.94 5.79 16.64
N GLU A 72 -0.92 6.50 16.13
CA GLU A 72 -0.26 7.60 16.84
C GLU A 72 -1.03 8.92 16.76
N ARG A 73 -1.66 9.21 15.61
CA ARG A 73 -2.12 10.57 15.29
C ARG A 73 -3.61 10.68 14.99
N TRP A 74 -4.40 9.60 15.14
CA TRP A 74 -5.82 9.57 14.75
C TRP A 74 -6.63 10.79 15.18
N GLU A 75 -6.48 11.20 16.44
CA GLU A 75 -7.23 12.31 17.03
C GLU A 75 -6.83 13.67 16.44
N THR A 76 -5.57 13.80 16.03
CA THR A 76 -4.99 15.04 15.46
C THR A 76 -5.15 15.14 13.95
N LEU A 77 -5.52 14.05 13.26
CA LEU A 77 -5.74 14.08 11.81
C LEU A 77 -6.95 14.94 11.47
N ALA A 78 -6.85 15.73 10.38
CA ALA A 78 -8.01 16.42 9.83
C ALA A 78 -9.13 15.43 9.46
N LEU A 79 -10.39 15.87 9.56
CA LEU A 79 -11.55 15.03 9.23
C LEU A 79 -11.46 14.50 7.78
N SER A 80 -11.04 15.34 6.84
CA SER A 80 -10.83 14.96 5.43
C SER A 80 -9.83 13.81 5.29
N SER A 81 -8.71 13.86 6.01
CA SER A 81 -7.70 12.80 6.04
C SER A 81 -8.27 11.49 6.61
N ARG A 82 -9.06 11.56 7.69
CA ARG A 82 -9.73 10.39 8.27
C ARG A 82 -10.73 9.76 7.31
N VAL A 83 -11.51 10.58 6.60
CA VAL A 83 -12.46 10.11 5.58
C VAL A 83 -11.75 9.47 4.40
N MET A 84 -10.67 10.09 3.90
CA MET A 84 -9.83 9.51 2.84
C MET A 84 -9.31 8.13 3.26
N LEU A 85 -8.71 8.01 4.44
CA LEU A 85 -8.18 6.74 4.94
C LEU A 85 -9.26 5.67 5.02
N ARG A 86 -10.44 6.01 5.55
CA ARG A 86 -11.59 5.09 5.60
C ARG A 86 -11.94 4.58 4.19
N ASN A 87 -12.05 5.47 3.21
CA ASN A 87 -12.41 5.11 1.84
C ASN A 87 -11.37 4.18 1.22
N VAL A 88 -10.08 4.51 1.34
CA VAL A 88 -8.97 3.70 0.81
C VAL A 88 -8.95 2.30 1.43
N LEU A 89 -9.14 2.21 2.75
CA LEU A 89 -9.20 0.93 3.46
C LEU A 89 -10.42 0.10 3.05
N MET A 90 -11.59 0.75 2.86
CA MET A 90 -12.78 0.09 2.35
C MET A 90 -12.58 -0.45 0.93
N GLU A 91 -11.96 0.32 0.04
CA GLU A 91 -11.64 -0.12 -1.32
C GLU A 91 -10.69 -1.32 -1.33
N CYS A 92 -9.66 -1.30 -0.48
CA CYS A 92 -8.73 -2.41 -0.30
C CYS A 92 -9.45 -3.68 0.20
N ALA A 93 -10.35 -3.56 1.17
CA ALA A 93 -11.16 -4.67 1.66
C ALA A 93 -12.11 -5.23 0.59
N LEU A 94 -12.74 -4.36 -0.20
CA LEU A 94 -13.59 -4.75 -1.32
C LEU A 94 -12.80 -5.45 -2.43
N ALA A 95 -11.63 -4.94 -2.79
CA ALA A 95 -10.73 -5.57 -3.76
C ALA A 95 -10.31 -6.98 -3.30
N ARG A 96 -9.97 -7.14 -2.02
CA ARG A 96 -9.67 -8.44 -1.41
C ARG A 96 -10.86 -9.40 -1.49
N ARG A 97 -12.07 -8.95 -1.14
CA ARG A 97 -13.29 -9.76 -1.21
C ARG A 97 -13.63 -10.19 -2.64
N ARG A 98 -13.47 -9.28 -3.62
CA ARG A 98 -13.65 -9.59 -5.05
C ARG A 98 -12.70 -10.70 -5.52
N LYS A 99 -11.43 -10.66 -5.11
CA LYS A 99 -10.45 -11.72 -5.43
C LYS A 99 -10.86 -13.07 -4.82
N GLN A 100 -11.26 -13.08 -3.54
CA GLN A 100 -11.73 -14.31 -2.88
C GLN A 100 -12.94 -14.93 -3.58
N TYR A 101 -13.91 -14.12 -4.02
CA TYR A 101 -15.08 -14.60 -4.75
C TYR A 101 -14.71 -15.27 -6.09
N ARG A 102 -13.76 -14.67 -6.85
CA ARG A 102 -13.24 -15.27 -8.09
C ARG A 102 -12.62 -16.65 -7.82
N HIS A 103 -11.80 -16.78 -6.77
CA HIS A 103 -11.20 -18.06 -6.41
C HIS A 103 -12.25 -19.11 -6.01
N ARG A 104 -13.28 -18.71 -5.25
CA ARG A 104 -14.38 -19.62 -4.86
C ARG A 104 -15.14 -20.15 -6.07
N ARG A 105 -15.50 -19.26 -7.00
CA ARG A 105 -16.21 -19.63 -8.24
C ARG A 105 -15.36 -20.55 -9.14
N HIS A 106 -14.06 -20.30 -9.25
CA HIS A 106 -13.15 -21.17 -10.02
C HIS A 106 -13.03 -22.58 -9.41
N ARG A 107 -12.95 -22.68 -8.09
CA ARG A 107 -12.93 -23.99 -7.40
C ARG A 107 -14.25 -24.74 -7.56
N GLN A 108 -15.38 -24.03 -7.56
CA GLN A 108 -16.69 -24.62 -7.76
C GLN A 108 -16.84 -25.23 -9.16
N ARG A 109 -16.48 -24.48 -10.22
CA ARG A 109 -16.53 -24.98 -11.60
C ARG A 109 -15.67 -26.22 -11.84
N ARG A 110 -14.53 -26.35 -11.15
CA ARG A 110 -13.69 -27.55 -11.25
C ARG A 110 -14.39 -28.78 -10.68
N ARG A 111 -15.09 -28.65 -9.54
CA ARG A 111 -15.83 -29.77 -8.94
C ARG A 111 -17.06 -30.17 -9.75
N GLU A 112 -17.66 -29.22 -10.48
CA GLU A 112 -18.82 -29.47 -11.34
C GLU A 112 -18.44 -30.12 -12.69
N GLY A 113 -17.16 -30.14 -13.08
CA GLY A 113 -16.68 -30.78 -14.32
C GLY A 113 -16.08 -32.18 -14.14
N ASP A 114 -15.93 -32.65 -12.90
CA ASP A 114 -15.44 -34.00 -12.56
C ASP A 114 -16.59 -34.99 -12.27
N GLY A 115 -17.86 -34.55 -12.40
CA GLY A 115 -19.07 -35.32 -12.11
C GLY A 115 -19.96 -35.53 -13.32
#